data_AF-A0AB33ZVT4-F1
#
_entry.id   AF-A0AB33ZVT4-F1
#
_cell.length_a   1.000
_cell.length_b   1.000
_cell.length_c   1.000
_cell.angle_alpha   90.00
_cell.angle_beta   90.00
_cell.angle_gamma   90.00
#
_symmetry.space_group_name_H-M   'P 1'
#
loop_
_entity.id
_entity.type
_entity.pdbx_description
1 polymer ?
#
loop_
_entity_poly.entity_id
_entity_poly.type
_entity_poly.pdbx_seq_one_letter_code
_entity_poly.pdbx_strand_id
1 'polypeptide(L)'
;MPSANQNTLFNSIVGKKINLFNSLYLTNPNKIENIKSTKNVNEYQKINKSKIATLSFKISSFQKGPYYLELPSNLDAESVSITVNGHHLNNQDLGISNKLLNIGYYSPNIPIKITFKLNNEKTNLSGIRVLQFREHEFNQIIRQFNEKQPITQQTSPISLKLNYTARRDKILNSTIPYSKNWLILDNGKLLKTEKFAHTFLSARLSKGKHHLTLIYIPFAFLIGLIISIVSLIIIFILKPKKT
;
A
#
# COMPACT_ATOMS: atom_id res chain seq x y z
N MET A 1 -9.23 1.67 5.53
CA MET A 1 -8.11 2.20 6.37
C MET A 1 -6.80 1.58 5.89
N PRO A 2 -5.70 2.33 5.78
CA PRO A 2 -4.43 1.83 5.22
C PRO A 2 -3.92 0.54 5.90
N SER A 3 -3.95 0.51 7.23
CA SER A 3 -3.51 -0.65 8.02
C SER A 3 -4.31 -1.93 7.71
N ALA A 4 -5.63 -1.82 7.60
CA ALA A 4 -6.50 -2.93 7.21
C ALA A 4 -6.21 -3.40 5.78
N ASN A 5 -5.99 -2.47 4.84
CA ASN A 5 -5.65 -2.82 3.45
C ASN A 5 -4.31 -3.55 3.37
N GLN A 6 -3.30 -3.09 4.11
CA GLN A 6 -2.00 -3.76 4.22
C GLN A 6 -2.15 -5.17 4.79
N ASN A 7 -2.95 -5.34 5.85
CA ASN A 7 -3.19 -6.65 6.45
C ASN A 7 -3.92 -7.60 5.49
N THR A 8 -4.94 -7.13 4.78
CA THR A 8 -5.69 -7.91 3.77
C THR A 8 -4.80 -8.33 2.61
N LEU A 9 -3.99 -7.39 2.08
CA LEU A 9 -3.06 -7.68 0.99
C LEU A 9 -2.03 -8.72 1.44
N PHE A 10 -1.41 -8.52 2.59
CA PHE A 10 -0.41 -9.45 3.13
C PHE A 10 -0.98 -10.85 3.32
N ASN A 11 -2.15 -10.97 3.96
CA ASN A 11 -2.82 -12.24 4.17
C ASN A 11 -3.16 -12.95 2.85
N SER A 12 -3.52 -12.19 1.81
CA SER A 12 -3.78 -12.70 0.47
C SER A 12 -2.50 -13.20 -0.23
N ILE A 13 -1.36 -12.56 0.01
CA ILE A 13 -0.04 -12.97 -0.52
C ILE A 13 0.41 -14.28 0.14
N VAL A 14 0.40 -14.32 1.48
CA VAL A 14 0.97 -15.46 2.24
C VAL A 14 -0.01 -16.61 2.46
N GLY A 15 -1.31 -16.39 2.17
CA GLY A 15 -2.38 -17.38 2.33
C GLY A 15 -2.63 -17.77 3.80
N LYS A 16 -2.38 -16.86 4.74
CA LYS A 16 -2.59 -17.05 6.19
C LYS A 16 -3.35 -15.84 6.75
N LYS A 17 -4.16 -16.05 7.78
CA LYS A 17 -4.82 -14.97 8.52
C LYS A 17 -3.91 -14.49 9.64
N ILE A 18 -3.20 -13.41 9.42
CA ILE A 18 -2.29 -12.77 10.37
C ILE A 18 -2.80 -11.37 10.67
N ASN A 19 -2.42 -10.85 11.84
CA ASN A 19 -2.60 -9.46 12.17
C ASN A 19 -1.24 -8.77 12.26
N LEU A 20 -0.93 -7.91 11.29
CA LEU A 20 0.33 -7.17 11.23
C LEU A 20 0.43 -6.04 12.25
N PHE A 21 -0.70 -5.57 12.79
CA PHE A 21 -0.72 -4.40 13.66
C PHE A 21 -1.45 -4.68 14.97
N ASN A 22 -0.78 -4.41 16.07
CA ASN A 22 -1.46 -4.16 17.33
C ASN A 22 -2.01 -2.74 17.32
N SER A 23 -3.22 -2.52 17.87
CA SER A 23 -3.88 -1.21 17.84
C SER A 23 -4.23 -0.72 19.24
N LEU A 24 -4.02 0.57 19.48
CA LEU A 24 -4.41 1.27 20.70
C LEU A 24 -5.13 2.57 20.33
N TYR A 25 -6.43 2.66 20.63
CA TYR A 25 -7.21 3.88 20.40
C TYR A 25 -6.84 4.96 21.42
N LEU A 26 -6.77 6.21 20.95
CA LEU A 26 -6.55 7.38 21.81
C LEU A 26 -7.91 8.00 22.17
N THR A 27 -8.47 7.61 23.31
CA THR A 27 -9.81 8.06 23.74
C THR A 27 -9.78 9.06 24.88
N ASN A 28 -8.83 8.92 25.82
CA ASN A 28 -8.77 9.72 27.03
C ASN A 28 -7.44 10.50 27.11
N PRO A 29 -7.44 11.82 26.87
CA PRO A 29 -6.24 12.65 26.96
C PRO A 29 -5.77 12.78 28.41
N ASN A 30 -4.46 12.71 28.63
CA ASN A 30 -3.85 12.87 29.96
C ASN A 30 -3.73 14.34 30.38
N LYS A 31 -3.70 15.26 29.42
CA LYS A 31 -3.63 16.71 29.67
C LYS A 31 -4.41 17.45 28.60
N ILE A 32 -5.20 18.42 29.03
CA ILE A 32 -5.98 19.32 28.17
C ILE A 32 -5.69 20.76 28.59
N GLU A 33 -5.47 21.65 27.64
CA GLU A 33 -5.26 23.08 27.88
C GLU A 33 -6.13 23.92 26.93
N ASN A 34 -6.89 24.87 27.48
CA ASN A 34 -7.74 25.80 26.73
C ASN A 34 -8.76 25.11 25.78
N ILE A 35 -9.24 23.93 26.17
CA ILE A 35 -10.17 23.12 25.38
C ILE A 35 -11.31 22.61 26.26
N LYS A 36 -12.51 22.56 25.69
CA LYS A 36 -13.69 21.88 26.24
C LYS A 36 -14.22 20.84 25.25
N SER A 37 -14.75 19.74 25.77
CA SER A 37 -15.47 18.76 24.94
C SER A 37 -16.82 19.33 24.49
N THR A 38 -17.30 18.90 23.33
CA THR A 38 -18.66 19.21 22.86
C THR A 38 -19.62 18.07 23.18
N LYS A 39 -20.86 18.15 22.67
CA LYS A 39 -21.83 17.04 22.75
C LYS A 39 -21.41 15.82 21.91
N ASN A 40 -20.59 16.03 20.88
CA ASN A 40 -20.09 14.96 20.04
C ASN A 40 -18.87 14.31 20.71
N VAL A 41 -18.82 12.98 20.69
CA VAL A 41 -17.70 12.21 21.28
C VAL A 41 -16.39 12.57 20.56
N ASN A 42 -15.31 12.76 21.34
CA ASN A 42 -13.97 13.16 20.87
C ASN A 42 -13.92 14.43 20.00
N GLU A 43 -14.93 15.29 20.12
CA GLU A 43 -14.94 16.60 19.48
C GLU A 43 -14.65 17.68 20.52
N TYR A 44 -13.73 18.56 20.16
CA TYR A 44 -13.13 19.53 21.07
C TYR A 44 -13.23 20.93 20.51
N GLN A 45 -13.46 21.91 21.38
CA GLN A 45 -13.54 23.32 21.03
C GLN A 45 -12.59 24.16 21.90
N LYS A 46 -11.96 25.16 21.29
CA LYS A 46 -11.17 26.17 22.02
C LYS A 46 -12.07 26.92 23.00
N ILE A 47 -11.60 27.13 24.23
CA ILE A 47 -12.28 27.99 25.21
C ILE A 47 -12.02 29.46 24.86
N ASN A 48 -10.75 29.83 24.73
CA ASN A 48 -10.31 31.14 24.24
C ASN A 48 -9.68 30.98 22.85
N LYS A 49 -10.30 31.62 21.85
CA LYS A 49 -9.92 31.51 20.42
C LYS A 49 -8.50 32.02 20.13
N SER A 50 -8.02 32.99 20.89
CA SER A 50 -6.71 33.63 20.71
C SER A 50 -5.57 32.92 21.45
N LYS A 51 -5.87 31.95 22.31
CA LYS A 51 -4.87 31.19 23.07
C LYS A 51 -4.60 29.83 22.42
N ILE A 52 -3.38 29.33 22.62
CA ILE A 52 -3.01 27.97 22.22
C ILE A 52 -3.92 26.96 22.93
N ALA A 53 -4.36 25.93 22.21
CA ALA A 53 -5.26 24.90 22.68
C ALA A 53 -4.66 23.53 22.37
N THR A 54 -4.43 22.71 23.40
CA THR A 54 -3.75 21.41 23.23
C THR A 54 -4.43 20.26 23.95
N LEU A 55 -4.35 19.08 23.35
CA LEU A 55 -4.62 17.78 23.98
C LEU A 55 -3.36 16.93 23.92
N SER A 56 -2.99 16.30 25.02
CA SER A 56 -1.83 15.40 25.09
C SER A 56 -2.24 14.01 25.59
N PHE A 57 -1.79 12.99 24.87
CA PHE A 57 -1.85 11.59 25.25
C PHE A 57 -0.45 11.12 25.64
N LYS A 58 -0.38 10.35 26.72
CA LYS A 58 0.81 9.63 27.16
C LYS A 58 0.45 8.16 27.15
N ILE A 59 1.06 7.43 26.24
CA ILE A 59 0.96 5.97 26.18
C ILE A 59 2.32 5.37 26.51
N SER A 60 2.33 4.11 26.90
CA SER A 60 3.55 3.31 26.99
C SER A 60 3.58 2.38 25.79
N SER A 61 4.71 2.30 25.09
CA SER A 61 4.91 1.26 24.08
C SER A 61 4.72 -0.12 24.72
N PHE A 62 4.05 -1.02 24.00
CA PHE A 62 3.65 -2.32 24.51
C PHE A 62 4.41 -3.48 23.84
N GLN A 63 5.04 -3.27 22.69
CA GLN A 63 5.85 -4.26 21.98
C GLN A 63 7.03 -3.58 21.29
N LYS A 64 8.11 -4.33 21.07
CA LYS A 64 9.25 -3.82 20.28
C LYS A 64 8.85 -3.67 18.82
N GLY A 65 9.18 -2.56 18.18
CA GLY A 65 8.98 -2.37 16.74
C GLY A 65 8.66 -0.93 16.35
N PRO A 66 8.32 -0.70 15.07
CA PRO A 66 7.88 0.60 14.60
C PRO A 66 6.43 0.87 15.00
N TYR A 67 6.18 2.11 15.37
CA TYR A 67 4.89 2.64 15.77
C TYR A 67 4.42 3.68 14.74
N TYR A 68 3.13 3.70 14.52
CA TYR A 68 2.47 4.61 13.59
C TYR A 68 1.24 5.25 14.24
N LEU A 69 0.98 6.50 13.90
CA LEU A 69 -0.26 7.20 14.23
C LEU A 69 -1.18 7.14 13.01
N GLU A 70 -2.31 6.45 13.17
CA GLU A 70 -3.36 6.48 12.15
C GLU A 70 -4.29 7.66 12.39
N LEU A 71 -4.36 8.56 11.41
CA LEU A 71 -5.13 9.79 11.47
C LEU A 71 -6.29 9.74 10.47
N PRO A 72 -7.51 10.10 10.87
CA PRO A 72 -8.58 10.43 9.94
C PRO A 72 -8.17 11.51 8.92
N SER A 73 -8.79 11.48 7.74
CA SER A 73 -8.48 12.43 6.66
C SER A 73 -8.74 13.90 7.02
N ASN A 74 -9.71 14.16 7.91
CA ASN A 74 -10.04 15.50 8.38
C ASN A 74 -9.00 16.12 9.35
N LEU A 75 -7.89 15.41 9.64
CA LEU A 75 -6.82 15.85 10.54
C LEU A 75 -5.51 16.10 9.79
N ASP A 76 -5.56 17.06 8.87
CA ASP A 76 -4.39 17.65 8.19
C ASP A 76 -3.70 18.75 9.00
N ALA A 77 -2.62 19.30 8.43
CA ALA A 77 -1.81 20.33 9.09
C ALA A 77 -2.56 21.66 9.29
N GLU A 78 -3.60 21.93 8.49
CA GLU A 78 -4.44 23.11 8.65
C GLU A 78 -5.35 23.00 9.87
N SER A 79 -5.91 21.81 10.10
CA SER A 79 -6.82 21.56 11.23
C SER A 79 -6.08 21.31 12.55
N VAL A 80 -4.95 20.60 12.52
CA VAL A 80 -4.21 20.22 13.73
C VAL A 80 -2.71 20.13 13.48
N SER A 81 -1.91 20.68 14.40
CA SER A 81 -0.46 20.42 14.44
C SER A 81 -0.17 19.32 15.45
N ILE A 82 0.69 18.37 15.08
CA ILE A 82 0.95 17.17 15.88
C ILE A 82 2.42 17.14 16.27
N THR A 83 2.69 16.83 17.54
CA THR A 83 4.05 16.54 18.01
C THR A 83 4.09 15.19 18.70
N VAL A 84 5.18 14.44 18.50
CA VAL A 84 5.47 13.20 19.23
C VAL A 84 6.82 13.34 19.90
N ASN A 85 6.85 13.17 21.23
CA ASN A 85 8.04 13.35 22.06
C ASN A 85 8.75 14.70 21.82
N GLY A 86 7.98 15.75 21.51
CA GLY A 86 8.50 17.10 21.23
C GLY A 86 8.87 17.35 19.76
N HIS A 87 8.91 16.33 18.91
CA HIS A 87 9.19 16.49 17.48
C HIS A 87 7.90 16.69 16.68
N HIS A 88 7.88 17.68 15.79
CA HIS A 88 6.76 17.94 14.90
C HIS A 88 6.59 16.81 13.88
N LEU A 89 5.36 16.33 13.71
CA LEU A 89 4.99 15.37 12.67
C LEU A 89 4.38 16.11 11.48
N ASN A 90 4.86 15.81 10.28
CA ASN A 90 4.22 16.30 9.08
C ASN A 90 2.95 15.49 8.78
N ASN A 91 1.79 16.11 8.99
CA ASN A 91 0.48 15.57 8.63
C ASN A 91 -0.17 16.29 7.42
N GLN A 92 0.62 17.05 6.65
CA GLN A 92 0.18 17.56 5.35
C GLN A 92 -0.06 16.38 4.42
N ASP A 93 -1.23 16.37 3.78
CA ASP A 93 -1.59 15.37 2.80
C ASP A 93 -2.75 15.92 1.96
N LEU A 94 -2.72 15.64 0.66
CA LEU A 94 -3.79 15.98 -0.28
C LEU A 94 -4.82 14.84 -0.41
N GLY A 95 -4.58 13.71 0.26
CA GLY A 95 -5.43 12.53 0.23
C GLY A 95 -6.70 12.65 1.08
N ILE A 96 -7.79 12.05 0.59
CA ILE A 96 -9.09 11.96 1.29
C ILE A 96 -9.20 10.77 2.25
N SER A 97 -8.14 9.96 2.37
CA SER A 97 -8.12 8.73 3.17
C SER A 97 -7.45 8.92 4.52
N ASN A 98 -7.67 7.98 5.45
CA ASN A 98 -6.88 7.94 6.68
C ASN A 98 -5.39 7.85 6.35
N LYS A 99 -4.57 8.53 7.15
CA LYS A 99 -3.13 8.64 7.02
C LYS A 99 -2.46 7.72 8.03
N LEU A 100 -1.29 7.19 7.68
CA LEU A 100 -0.49 6.38 8.58
C LEU A 100 0.90 7.04 8.72
N LEU A 101 1.11 7.75 9.81
CA LEU A 101 2.35 8.50 10.05
C LEU A 101 3.28 7.70 10.95
N ASN A 102 4.55 7.53 10.57
CA ASN A 102 5.54 6.90 11.44
C ASN A 102 5.84 7.81 12.64
N ILE A 103 5.77 7.27 13.86
CA ILE A 103 6.01 8.01 15.11
C ILE A 103 7.21 7.49 15.90
N GLY A 104 7.98 6.57 15.32
CA GLY A 104 9.26 6.09 15.83
C GLY A 104 9.33 4.58 16.01
N TYR A 105 10.51 4.11 16.40
CA TYR A 105 10.79 2.73 16.77
C TYR A 105 11.04 2.66 18.27
N TYR A 106 10.33 1.78 18.97
CA TYR A 106 10.38 1.73 20.43
C TYR A 106 10.63 0.32 20.94
N SER A 107 11.38 0.22 22.03
CA SER A 107 11.36 -0.95 22.93
C SER A 107 10.09 -0.92 23.79
N PRO A 108 9.67 -2.02 24.44
CA PRO A 108 8.52 -2.02 25.35
C PRO A 108 8.72 -1.07 26.55
N ASN A 109 7.60 -0.58 27.08
CA ASN A 109 7.50 0.29 28.26
C ASN A 109 8.19 1.66 28.13
N ILE A 110 8.48 2.11 26.92
CA ILE A 110 8.98 3.46 26.66
C ILE A 110 7.79 4.42 26.54
N PRO A 111 7.77 5.54 27.29
CA PRO A 111 6.70 6.51 27.21
C PRO A 111 6.71 7.23 25.85
N ILE A 112 5.54 7.36 25.23
CA ILE A 112 5.30 8.10 24.00
C ILE A 112 4.27 9.19 24.32
N LYS A 113 4.69 10.45 24.20
CA LYS A 113 3.83 11.62 24.37
C LYS A 113 3.40 12.13 23.00
N ILE A 114 2.11 12.11 22.73
CA ILE A 114 1.50 12.61 21.49
C ILE A 114 0.67 13.84 21.85
N THR A 115 1.00 15.00 21.29
CA THR A 115 0.28 16.25 21.55
C THR A 115 -0.32 16.80 20.26
N PHE A 116 -1.62 17.03 20.30
CA PHE A 116 -2.41 17.69 19.26
C PHE A 116 -2.64 19.14 19.65
N LYS A 117 -2.22 20.08 18.81
CA LYS A 117 -2.53 21.51 18.91
C LYS A 117 -3.64 21.83 17.91
N LEU A 118 -4.77 22.30 18.40
CA LEU A 118 -5.91 22.66 17.56
C LEU A 118 -5.60 23.98 16.85
N ASN A 119 -5.59 23.95 15.52
CA ASN A 119 -5.47 25.15 14.70
C ASN A 119 -6.86 25.75 14.46
N ASN A 120 -7.85 24.91 14.18
CA ASN A 120 -9.25 25.31 14.08
C ASN A 120 -9.90 25.55 15.45
N GLU A 121 -10.99 26.32 15.49
CA GLU A 121 -11.76 26.56 16.73
C GLU A 121 -12.38 25.28 17.29
N LYS A 122 -12.72 24.36 16.39
CA LYS A 122 -13.42 23.12 16.67
C LYS A 122 -12.83 21.99 15.82
N THR A 123 -12.54 20.85 16.44
CA THR A 123 -11.88 19.72 15.77
C THR A 123 -12.37 18.39 16.32
N ASN A 124 -12.70 17.46 15.44
CA ASN A 124 -13.08 16.10 15.80
C ASN A 124 -11.87 15.16 15.70
N LEU A 125 -11.44 14.63 16.84
CA LEU A 125 -10.29 13.72 16.99
C LEU A 125 -10.72 12.24 17.08
N SER A 126 -11.94 11.91 16.66
CA SER A 126 -12.44 10.52 16.66
C SER A 126 -11.62 9.62 15.74
N GLY A 127 -11.43 8.37 16.16
CA GLY A 127 -10.81 7.35 15.31
C GLY A 127 -9.29 7.43 15.21
N ILE A 128 -8.66 8.33 15.97
CA ILE A 128 -7.20 8.33 16.11
C ILE A 128 -6.76 7.10 16.90
N ARG A 129 -5.76 6.40 16.38
CA ARG A 129 -5.15 5.26 17.08
C ARG A 129 -3.67 5.16 16.78
N VAL A 130 -2.97 4.58 17.72
CA VAL A 130 -1.58 4.17 17.57
C VAL A 130 -1.55 2.71 17.15
N LEU A 131 -0.79 2.43 16.09
CA LEU A 131 -0.57 1.11 15.54
C LEU A 131 0.89 0.71 15.77
N GLN A 132 1.13 -0.45 16.35
CA GLN A 132 2.47 -1.03 16.40
C GLN A 132 2.56 -2.17 15.39
N PHE A 133 3.54 -2.08 14.50
CA PHE A 133 3.78 -3.10 13.48
C PHE A 133 4.56 -4.27 14.08
N ARG A 134 4.03 -5.48 13.91
CA ARG A 134 4.64 -6.73 14.37
C ARG A 134 5.78 -7.17 13.45
N GLU A 135 6.84 -6.35 13.42
CA GLU A 135 7.98 -6.50 12.52
C GLU A 135 8.64 -7.89 12.61
N HIS A 136 8.82 -8.42 13.82
CA HIS A 136 9.45 -9.74 13.99
C HIS A 136 8.62 -10.87 13.35
N GLU A 137 7.32 -10.92 13.62
CA GLU A 137 6.40 -11.90 13.02
C GLU A 137 6.39 -11.76 11.48
N PHE A 138 6.27 -10.52 10.99
CA PHE A 138 6.31 -10.21 9.56
C PHE A 138 7.58 -10.75 8.89
N ASN A 139 8.75 -10.46 9.47
CA ASN A 139 10.05 -10.86 8.91
C ASN A 139 10.20 -12.38 8.87
N GLN A 140 9.75 -13.09 9.91
CA GLN A 140 9.77 -14.55 9.93
C GLN A 140 8.90 -15.15 8.81
N ILE A 141 7.70 -14.61 8.63
CA ILE A 141 6.75 -15.09 7.61
C ILE A 141 7.27 -14.80 6.20
N ILE A 142 7.75 -13.58 5.95
CA ILE A 142 8.27 -13.20 4.62
C ILE A 142 9.52 -13.99 4.27
N ARG A 143 10.42 -14.23 5.21
CA ARG A 143 11.60 -15.07 4.96
C ARG A 143 11.19 -16.46 4.48
N GLN A 144 10.30 -17.14 5.20
CA GLN A 144 9.79 -18.47 4.82
C GLN A 144 8.98 -18.46 3.52
N PHE A 145 8.29 -17.36 3.22
CA PHE A 145 7.55 -17.18 1.97
C PHE A 145 8.51 -17.05 0.79
N ASN A 146 9.54 -16.21 0.93
CA ASN A 146 10.54 -15.91 -0.10
C ASN A 146 11.41 -17.12 -0.46
N GLU A 147 11.77 -17.95 0.53
CA GLU A 147 12.52 -19.21 0.32
C GLU A 147 11.80 -20.18 -0.64
N LYS A 148 10.49 -20.03 -0.84
CA LYS A 148 9.67 -20.91 -1.69
C LYS A 148 9.27 -20.25 -3.01
N GLN A 149 9.69 -19.01 -3.26
CA GLN A 149 9.35 -18.30 -4.50
C GLN A 149 10.25 -18.75 -5.65
N PRO A 150 9.71 -18.81 -6.88
CA PRO A 150 10.52 -19.08 -8.05
C PRO A 150 11.49 -17.93 -8.33
N ILE A 151 12.70 -18.28 -8.78
CA ILE A 151 13.66 -17.31 -9.30
C ILE A 151 13.23 -16.94 -10.73
N THR A 152 13.17 -15.64 -11.01
CA THR A 152 12.88 -15.12 -12.35
C THR A 152 14.17 -14.83 -13.10
N GLN A 153 14.17 -15.13 -14.39
CA GLN A 153 15.24 -14.78 -15.31
C GLN A 153 14.66 -13.91 -16.43
N GLN A 154 15.17 -12.69 -16.57
CA GLN A 154 14.84 -11.85 -17.71
C GLN A 154 15.63 -12.32 -18.93
N THR A 155 14.91 -12.77 -19.97
CA THR A 155 15.53 -13.30 -21.20
C THR A 155 15.55 -12.28 -22.32
N SER A 156 14.76 -11.20 -22.23
CA SER A 156 14.82 -10.04 -23.14
C SER A 156 14.19 -8.80 -22.47
N PRO A 157 14.21 -7.61 -23.11
CA PRO A 157 13.51 -6.43 -22.59
C PRO A 157 12.00 -6.64 -22.35
N ILE A 158 11.39 -7.61 -23.03
CA ILE A 158 9.94 -7.87 -22.99
C ILE A 158 9.60 -9.28 -22.49
N SER A 159 10.57 -10.10 -22.08
CA SER A 159 10.30 -11.48 -21.65
C SER A 159 11.02 -11.91 -20.38
N LEU A 160 10.28 -12.66 -19.57
CA LEU A 160 10.72 -13.24 -18.31
C LEU A 160 10.42 -14.74 -18.33
N LYS A 161 11.34 -15.55 -17.83
CA LYS A 161 11.13 -16.98 -17.61
C LYS A 161 11.25 -17.31 -16.13
N LEU A 162 10.46 -18.28 -15.68
CA LEU A 162 10.64 -18.89 -14.38
C LEU A 162 10.20 -20.35 -14.39
N ASN A 163 10.85 -21.15 -13.55
CA ASN A 163 10.48 -22.54 -13.34
C ASN A 163 9.89 -22.68 -11.94
N TYR A 164 8.78 -23.42 -11.84
CA TYR A 164 8.11 -23.63 -10.56
C TYR A 164 7.46 -25.00 -10.50
N THR A 165 7.54 -25.66 -9.34
CA THR A 165 6.83 -26.92 -9.09
C THR A 165 5.70 -26.68 -8.08
N ALA A 166 4.47 -26.66 -8.57
CA ALA A 166 3.28 -26.49 -7.76
C ALA A 166 2.87 -27.83 -7.11
N ARG A 167 2.94 -27.91 -5.78
CA ARG A 167 2.55 -29.13 -5.02
C ARG A 167 1.04 -29.40 -5.01
N ARG A 168 0.25 -28.37 -5.32
CA ARG A 168 -1.22 -28.35 -5.45
C ARG A 168 -1.58 -27.21 -6.38
N ASP A 169 -2.86 -27.07 -6.72
CA ASP A 169 -3.34 -25.91 -7.46
C ASP A 169 -2.99 -24.61 -6.72
N LYS A 170 -2.47 -23.65 -7.48
CA LYS A 170 -1.91 -22.39 -7.00
C LYS A 170 -2.29 -21.25 -7.92
N ILE A 171 -2.08 -20.04 -7.43
CA ILE A 171 -2.18 -18.82 -8.22
C ILE A 171 -0.78 -18.22 -8.26
N LEU A 172 -0.28 -17.97 -9.47
CA LEU A 172 0.90 -17.15 -9.68
C LEU A 172 0.47 -15.69 -9.55
N ASN A 173 0.96 -15.00 -8.54
CA ASN A 173 0.81 -13.56 -8.40
C ASN A 173 2.17 -12.90 -8.65
N SER A 174 2.20 -11.91 -9.53
CA SER A 174 3.41 -11.14 -9.82
C SER A 174 3.32 -9.73 -9.22
N THR A 175 4.42 -8.99 -9.25
CA THR A 175 4.45 -7.54 -9.03
C THR A 175 4.35 -6.74 -10.33
N ILE A 176 4.11 -7.41 -11.45
CA ILE A 176 3.96 -6.79 -12.77
C ILE A 176 2.54 -6.21 -12.87
N PRO A 177 2.37 -4.92 -13.21
CA PRO A 177 1.04 -4.36 -13.45
C PRO A 177 0.30 -5.12 -14.55
N TYR A 178 -0.97 -5.43 -14.32
CA TYR A 178 -1.82 -6.11 -15.30
C TYR A 178 -2.00 -5.24 -16.54
N SER A 179 -1.79 -5.84 -17.71
CA SER A 179 -2.17 -5.29 -19.00
C SER A 179 -2.65 -6.42 -19.90
N LYS A 180 -3.55 -6.12 -20.83
CA LYS A 180 -3.94 -7.06 -21.89
C LYS A 180 -2.73 -7.47 -22.75
N ASN A 181 -1.69 -6.65 -22.79
CA ASN A 181 -0.45 -6.87 -23.54
C ASN A 181 0.47 -7.94 -22.90
N TRP A 182 0.21 -8.38 -21.66
CA TRP A 182 0.98 -9.45 -21.05
C TRP A 182 0.38 -10.82 -21.39
N LEU A 183 1.21 -11.70 -21.93
CA LEU A 183 0.89 -13.11 -22.14
C LEU A 183 1.68 -13.96 -21.16
N ILE A 184 1.06 -15.01 -20.63
CA ILE A 184 1.72 -16.01 -19.79
C ILE A 184 1.56 -17.35 -20.47
N LEU A 185 2.69 -17.99 -20.83
CA LEU A 185 2.72 -19.33 -21.35
C LEU A 185 3.21 -20.30 -20.28
N ASP A 186 2.54 -21.44 -20.13
CA ASP A 186 2.96 -22.55 -19.29
C ASP A 186 3.25 -23.78 -20.15
N ASN A 187 4.52 -24.20 -20.18
CA ASN A 187 4.97 -25.28 -21.06
C ASN A 187 4.54 -25.07 -22.52
N GLY A 188 4.59 -23.81 -22.99
CA GLY A 188 4.20 -23.40 -24.34
C GLY A 188 2.70 -23.16 -24.57
N LYS A 189 1.83 -23.44 -23.60
CA LYS A 189 0.38 -23.20 -23.71
C LYS A 189 -0.02 -21.88 -23.05
N LEU A 190 -0.85 -21.08 -23.73
CA LEU A 190 -1.30 -19.80 -23.19
C LEU A 190 -2.23 -19.99 -21.98
N LEU A 191 -1.92 -19.31 -20.88
CA LEU A 191 -2.77 -19.23 -19.70
C LEU A 191 -3.73 -18.04 -19.77
N LYS A 192 -4.91 -18.21 -19.17
CA LYS A 192 -5.82 -17.08 -18.91
C LYS A 192 -5.23 -16.22 -17.79
N THR A 193 -4.95 -14.97 -18.11
CA THR A 193 -4.49 -13.97 -17.14
C THR A 193 -5.65 -13.34 -16.39
N GLU A 194 -5.45 -13.05 -15.11
CA GLU A 194 -6.38 -12.34 -14.23
C GLU A 194 -5.65 -11.27 -13.41
N LYS A 195 -6.41 -10.51 -12.61
CA LYS A 195 -5.86 -9.46 -11.73
C LYS A 195 -5.77 -9.95 -10.30
N PHE A 196 -4.60 -9.79 -9.69
CA PHE A 196 -4.40 -9.88 -8.25
C PHE A 196 -4.39 -8.49 -7.62
N ALA A 197 -5.05 -8.34 -6.48
CA ALA A 197 -5.17 -7.05 -5.76
C ALA A 197 -5.63 -5.89 -6.66
N HIS A 198 -6.50 -6.17 -7.64
CA HIS A 198 -7.00 -5.23 -8.65
C HIS A 198 -5.95 -4.60 -9.59
N THR A 199 -4.66 -4.91 -9.42
CA THR A 199 -3.57 -4.18 -10.06
C THR A 199 -2.59 -5.09 -10.77
N PHE A 200 -2.23 -6.23 -10.18
CA PHE A 200 -1.11 -7.03 -10.64
C PHE A 200 -1.52 -8.20 -11.52
N LEU A 201 -0.64 -8.59 -12.43
CA LEU A 201 -0.80 -9.73 -13.31
C LEU A 201 -0.77 -11.03 -12.51
N SER A 202 -1.75 -11.89 -12.79
CA SER A 202 -1.94 -13.17 -12.13
C SER A 202 -2.40 -14.25 -13.11
N ALA A 203 -2.15 -15.52 -12.79
CA ALA A 203 -2.70 -16.66 -13.51
C ALA A 203 -2.79 -17.89 -12.61
N ARG A 204 -3.74 -18.78 -12.91
CA ARG A 204 -3.91 -20.04 -12.19
C ARG A 204 -2.93 -21.09 -12.72
N LEU A 205 -2.31 -21.82 -11.80
CA LEU A 205 -1.43 -22.95 -12.06
C LEU A 205 -2.05 -24.20 -11.45
N SER A 206 -2.20 -25.26 -12.24
CA SER A 206 -2.56 -26.58 -11.71
C SER A 206 -1.40 -27.18 -10.92
N LYS A 207 -1.64 -28.27 -10.18
CA LYS A 207 -0.55 -29.07 -9.61
C LYS A 207 0.39 -29.60 -10.70
N GLY A 208 1.69 -29.38 -10.59
CA GLY A 208 2.66 -29.90 -11.55
C GLY A 208 3.98 -29.13 -11.65
N LYS A 209 4.79 -29.47 -12.66
CA LYS A 209 5.99 -28.73 -13.06
C LYS A 209 5.61 -27.72 -14.14
N HIS A 210 6.02 -26.46 -13.95
CA HIS A 210 5.71 -25.35 -14.85
C HIS A 210 7.00 -24.71 -15.34
N HIS A 211 7.08 -24.51 -16.65
CA HIS A 211 8.06 -23.64 -17.31
C HIS A 211 7.29 -22.44 -17.83
N LEU A 212 7.27 -21.37 -17.04
CA LEU A 212 6.49 -20.18 -17.34
C LEU A 212 7.31 -19.19 -18.15
N THR A 213 6.72 -18.67 -19.22
CA THR A 213 7.26 -17.56 -20.00
C THR A 213 6.24 -16.43 -20.00
N LEU A 214 6.63 -15.28 -19.46
CA LEU A 214 5.84 -14.05 -19.50
C LEU A 214 6.39 -13.18 -20.61
N ILE A 215 5.53 -12.70 -21.51
CA ILE A 215 5.93 -11.89 -22.67
C ILE A 215 5.03 -10.66 -22.76
N TYR A 216 5.62 -9.49 -22.93
CA TYR A 216 4.90 -8.26 -23.20
C TYR A 216 4.82 -7.97 -24.70
N ILE A 217 3.62 -7.92 -25.25
CA ILE A 217 3.34 -7.61 -26.65
C ILE A 217 2.45 -6.37 -26.71
N PRO A 218 2.97 -5.19 -27.08
CA PRO A 218 2.16 -3.99 -27.23
C PRO A 218 1.23 -4.11 -28.45
N PHE A 219 -0.04 -4.47 -28.24
CA PHE A 219 -0.99 -4.69 -29.34
C PHE A 219 -1.19 -3.46 -30.22
N ALA A 220 -1.20 -2.26 -29.65
CA ALA A 220 -1.30 -1.01 -30.41
C ALA A 220 -0.11 -0.79 -31.34
N PHE A 221 1.09 -1.23 -30.95
CA PHE A 221 2.28 -1.18 -31.80
C PHE A 221 2.13 -2.11 -33.01
N LEU A 222 1.60 -3.33 -32.82
CA LEU A 222 1.32 -4.25 -33.92
C LEU A 222 0.30 -3.67 -34.91
N ILE A 223 -0.77 -3.05 -34.40
CA ILE A 223 -1.77 -2.38 -35.25
C ILE A 223 -1.13 -1.23 -36.02
N GLY A 224 -0.36 -0.38 -35.34
CA GLY A 224 0.37 0.72 -35.97
C GLY A 224 1.32 0.24 -37.06
N LEU A 225 2.06 -0.84 -36.81
CA LEU A 225 2.98 -1.44 -37.78
C LEU A 225 2.23 -1.93 -39.03
N ILE A 226 1.08 -2.60 -38.86
CA ILE A 226 0.25 -3.05 -39.98
C ILE A 226 -0.22 -1.84 -40.80
N ILE A 227 -0.72 -0.79 -40.14
CA ILE A 227 -1.17 0.44 -40.82
C ILE A 227 -0.01 1.05 -41.60
N SER A 228 1.18 1.18 -41.00
CA SER A 228 2.37 1.72 -41.67
C SER A 228 2.77 0.91 -42.90
N ILE A 229 2.76 -0.42 -42.81
CA ILE A 229 3.06 -1.31 -43.94
C ILE A 229 2.04 -1.11 -45.07
N VAL A 230 0.75 -1.07 -44.74
CA VAL A 230 -0.32 -0.84 -45.73
C VAL A 230 -0.17 0.53 -46.40
N SER A 231 0.09 1.58 -45.63
CA SER A 231 0.34 2.92 -46.19
C SER A 231 1.55 2.94 -47.13
N LEU A 232 2.63 2.25 -46.78
CA LEU A 232 3.84 2.16 -47.61
C LEU A 232 3.58 1.43 -48.93
N ILE A 233 2.80 0.33 -48.88
CA ILE A 233 2.37 -0.39 -50.09
C ILE A 233 1.53 0.50 -51.00
N ILE A 234 0.57 1.25 -50.44
CA ILE A 234 -0.28 2.18 -51.19
C ILE A 234 0.58 3.24 -51.88
N ILE A 235 1.53 3.85 -51.15
CA ILE A 235 2.46 4.84 -51.72
C ILE A 235 3.28 4.24 -52.86
N PHE A 236 3.76 3.00 -52.73
CA PHE A 236 4.56 2.36 -53.76
C PHE A 236 3.77 2.06 -55.03
N ILE A 237 2.51 1.61 -54.90
CA ILE A 237 1.60 1.35 -56.03
C ILE A 237 1.20 2.66 -56.73
N LEU A 238 0.93 3.72 -55.97
CA LEU A 238 0.50 5.01 -56.52
C LEU A 238 1.66 5.89 -56.99
N LYS A 239 2.90 5.45 -56.85
CA LYS A 239 4.07 6.22 -57.29
C LYS A 239 4.06 6.29 -58.83
N PRO A 240 3.92 7.48 -59.44
CA PRO A 240 3.91 7.59 -60.90
C PRO A 240 5.27 7.12 -61.45
N LYS A 241 5.25 6.34 -62.55
CA LYS A 241 6.47 6.06 -63.31
C LYS A 241 7.09 7.39 -63.69
N LYS A 242 8.36 7.62 -63.31
CA LYS A 242 9.15 8.72 -63.87
C LYS A 242 9.21 8.51 -65.38
N THR A 243 8.44 9.30 -66.13
CA THR A 243 8.71 9.63 -67.54
C THR A 243 9.93 10.53 -67.62
#